data_AF-A0AAN6MVN6-F1
#
_entry.id   AF-A0AAN6MVN6-F1
#
_cell.length_a   1.000
_cell.length_b   1.000
_cell.length_c   1.000
_cell.angle_alpha   90.00
_cell.angle_beta   90.00
_cell.angle_gamma   90.00
#
_symmetry.space_group_name_H-M   'P 1'
#
loop_
_entity.id
_entity.type
_entity.pdbx_description
1 polymer ?
#
loop_
_entity_poly.entity_id
_entity_poly.type
_entity_poly.pdbx_seq_one_letter_code
_entity_poly.pdbx_strand_id
1 'polypeptide(L)' 'MAGFPTGHTKPQKEKARKRSSSAMSKAVATGIACNIFVAYVYWNPTSGELEGQGYLPVDMPIPDVNN' A
#
# COMPACT_ATOMS: atom_id res chain seq x y z
N MET A 1 -12.67 1.84 -20.64
CA MET A 1 -11.55 1.95 -19.69
C MET A 1 -11.94 2.99 -18.64
N ALA A 2 -12.17 2.58 -17.39
CA ALA A 2 -12.39 3.53 -16.31
C ALA A 2 -11.04 4.20 -16.02
N GLY A 3 -10.85 5.43 -16.49
CA GLY A 3 -9.65 6.20 -16.19
C GLY A 3 -9.54 6.39 -14.68
N PHE A 4 -8.37 6.09 -14.11
CA PHE A 4 -8.09 6.44 -12.72
C PHE A 4 -8.36 7.94 -12.52
N PRO A 5 -9.00 8.34 -11.42
CA PRO A 5 -9.35 9.74 -11.19
C PRO A 5 -8.06 10.58 -11.19
N THR A 6 -7.87 11.36 -12.25
CA THR A 6 -6.72 12.26 -12.40
C THR A 6 -6.90 13.54 -11.57
N GLY A 7 -8.13 13.81 -11.10
CA GLY A 7 -8.49 14.95 -10.28
C GLY A 7 -8.27 14.70 -8.79
N HIS A 8 -7.08 14.98 -8.29
CA HIS A 8 -6.82 15.07 -6.85
C HIS A 8 -6.55 16.51 -6.44
N THR A 9 -7.25 16.96 -5.40
CA THR A 9 -7.03 18.29 -4.83
C THR A 9 -5.65 18.39 -4.17
N LYS A 10 -5.08 19.59 -4.10
CA LYS A 10 -3.79 19.82 -3.43
C LYS A 10 -3.75 19.24 -1.99
N PRO A 11 -4.80 19.38 -1.16
CA PRO A 11 -4.86 18.72 0.16
C PRO A 11 -4.82 17.19 0.11
N GLN A 12 -5.46 16.56 -0.88
CA GLN A 12 -5.44 15.11 -1.04
C GLN A 12 -4.04 14.60 -1.39
N LYS A 13 -3.36 15.27 -2.33
CA LYS A 13 -1.96 14.97 -2.67
C LYS A 13 -1.04 15.15 -1.46
N GLU A 14 -1.25 16.20 -0.68
CA GLU A 14 -0.43 16.48 0.51
C GLU A 14 -0.67 15.50 1.66
N LYS A 15 -1.92 15.05 1.85
CA LYS A 15 -2.27 13.99 2.81
C LYS A 15 -1.59 12.68 2.42
N ALA A 16 -1.66 12.30 1.15
CA ALA A 16 -0.98 11.12 0.62
C ALA A 16 0.53 11.23 0.86
N ARG A 17 1.16 12.34 0.47
CA ARG A 17 2.61 12.53 0.68
C ARG A 17 3.03 12.43 2.16
N LYS A 18 2.27 13.04 3.07
CA LYS A 18 2.67 13.15 4.49
C LYS A 18 2.36 11.92 5.33
N ARG A 19 1.31 11.15 5.01
CA ARG A 19 0.79 10.12 5.93
C ARG A 19 0.94 8.69 5.41
N SER A 20 1.12 8.49 4.11
CA SER A 20 1.09 7.14 3.54
C SER A 20 2.27 6.29 3.96
N SER A 21 3.49 6.84 3.99
CA SER A 21 4.67 6.12 4.49
C SER A 21 4.49 5.66 5.95
N SER A 22 4.01 6.56 6.82
CA SER A 22 3.73 6.20 8.22
C SER A 22 2.60 5.16 8.34
N ALA A 23 1.56 5.25 7.51
CA ALA A 23 0.49 4.26 7.48
C ALA A 23 0.98 2.88 7.01
N MET A 24 1.82 2.83 5.98
CA MET A 24 2.46 1.61 5.47
C MET A 24 3.31 0.94 6.55
N SER A 25 4.20 1.69 7.21
CA SER A 25 5.03 1.16 8.29
C SER A 25 4.21 0.60 9.45
N LYS A 26 3.10 1.27 9.82
CA LYS A 26 2.21 0.78 10.89
C LYS A 26 1.47 -0.49 10.48
N ALA A 27 0.97 -0.55 9.25
CA ALA A 27 0.31 -1.74 8.74
C ALA A 27 1.25 -2.96 8.77
N VAL A 28 2.49 -2.77 8.31
CA VAL A 28 3.54 -3.79 8.34
C VAL A 28 3.90 -4.19 9.76
N ALA A 29 4.12 -3.23 10.66
CA ALA A 29 4.44 -3.50 12.06
C ALA A 29 3.34 -4.32 12.76
N THR A 30 2.06 -4.02 12.49
CA THR A 30 0.93 -4.82 12.96
C THR A 30 0.94 -6.23 12.38
N GLY A 31 1.21 -6.37 11.07
CA GLY A 31 1.34 -7.67 10.42
C GLY A 31 2.41 -8.55 11.07
N ILE A 32 3.58 -7.96 11.35
CA ILE A 32 4.68 -8.64 12.05
C ILE A 32 4.25 -9.03 13.47
N ALA A 33 3.70 -8.09 14.25
CA ALA A 33 3.33 -8.32 15.65
C ALA A 33 2.24 -9.39 15.83
N CYS A 34 1.30 -9.45 14.88
CA CYS A 34 0.21 -10.42 14.91
C CYS A 34 0.50 -11.70 14.10
N ASN A 35 1.64 -11.76 13.40
CA ASN A 35 1.98 -12.79 12.43
C ASN A 35 0.86 -13.07 11.40
N ILE A 36 0.25 -12.00 10.88
CA ILE A 36 -0.83 -12.06 9.88
C ILE A 36 -0.39 -11.39 8.59
N PHE A 37 -0.91 -11.87 7.45
CA PHE A 37 -0.73 -11.17 6.19
C PHE A 37 -1.34 -9.77 6.25
N VAL A 38 -0.57 -8.78 5.82
CA VAL A 38 -1.03 -7.39 5.66
C VAL A 38 -0.48 -6.84 4.36
N ALA A 39 -1.32 -6.12 3.62
CA ALA A 39 -0.90 -5.27 2.53
C ALA A 39 -1.59 -3.92 2.65
N TYR A 40 -0.81 -2.85 2.55
CA TYR A 40 -1.30 -1.49 2.40
C TYR A 40 -0.92 -1.00 1.02
N VAL A 41 -1.91 -0.76 0.16
CA VAL A 41 -1.69 -0.36 -1.23
C VAL A 41 -2.61 0.82 -1.53
N TYR A 42 -2.06 1.86 -2.17
CA TYR A 42 -2.81 3.04 -2.56
C TYR A 42 -2.27 3.62 -3.86
N TRP A 43 -3.15 4.29 -4.61
CA TRP A 43 -2.74 5.10 -5.77
C TRP A 43 -2.12 6.41 -5.25
N ASN A 44 -0.84 6.65 -5.51
CA ASN A 44 -0.22 7.92 -5.17
C ASN A 44 -0.49 8.94 -6.29
N PRO A 45 -1.32 9.96 -6.05
CA PRO A 45 -1.69 10.95 -7.06
C PRO A 45 -0.61 11.99 -7.36
N THR A 46 0.53 11.90 -6.67
CA THR A 46 1.69 12.77 -6.84
C THR A 46 2.71 12.12 -7.78
N SER A 47 3.04 10.85 -7.58
CA SER A 47 3.91 10.06 -8.48
C SER A 47 3.16 9.51 -9.69
N GLY A 48 1.84 9.31 -9.58
CA GLY A 48 1.03 8.66 -10.62
C GLY A 48 1.24 7.15 -10.65
N GLU A 49 1.63 6.56 -9.52
CA GLU A 49 2.00 5.16 -9.40
C GLU A 49 1.22 4.48 -8.26
N LEU A 50 1.10 3.16 -8.36
CA LEU A 50 0.63 2.31 -7.26
C LEU A 50 1.78 2.14 -6.26
N GLU A 51 1.57 2.63 -5.04
CA GLU A 51 2.53 2.48 -3.96
C GLU A 51 1.94 1.58 -2.88
N GLY A 52 2.79 0.76 -2.27
CA GLY A 52 2.34 -0.08 -1.18
C GLY A 52 3.48 -0.80 -0.47
N GLN A 53 3.13 -1.34 0.69
CA GLN A 53 4.01 -2.20 1.48
C GLN A 53 3.16 -3.30 2.11
N GLY A 54 3.75 -4.48 2.26
CA GLY A 54 3.09 -5.61 2.91
C GLY A 54 4.04 -6.41 3.77
N TYR A 55 3.45 -7.23 4.62
CA TYR A 55 4.11 -8.27 5.38
C TYR A 55 3.48 -9.61 5.03
N LEU A 56 4.33 -10.56 4.66
CA LEU A 56 3.97 -11.95 4.51
C LEU A 56 4.59 -12.74 5.68
N PRO A 57 3.80 -13.52 6.42
CA PRO A 57 4.32 -14.41 7.44
C PRO A 57 5.35 -15.39 6.89
N VAL A 58 6.40 -15.68 7.67
CA VAL A 58 7.58 -16.49 7.27
C VAL A 58 7.21 -17.88 6.76
N ASP A 59 6.09 -18.45 7.22
CA ASP A 59 5.63 -19.79 6.87
C ASP A 59 4.36 -19.80 6.00
N MET A 60 3.93 -18.63 5.49
CA MET A 60 2.77 -18.57 4.61
C MET A 60 3.16 -19.03 3.20
N PRO A 61 2.53 -20.10 2.66
CA PRO A 61 2.82 -20.56 1.31
C PRO A 61 2.37 -19.49 0.30
N ILE A 62 3.29 -19.04 -0.55
CA ILE A 62 2.97 -18.17 -1.69
C ILE A 62 2.63 -19.09 -2.87
N PRO A 63 1.42 -19.00 -3.43
CA PRO A 63 1.12 -19.71 -4.67
C PRO A 63 2.01 -19.18 -5.79
N ASP A 64 2.66 -20.08 -6.53
CA ASP A 64 3.36 -19.70 -7.76
C ASP A 64 2.32 -19.29 -8.80
N VAL A 65 2.39 -18.03 -9.21
CA VAL A 65 1.46 -17.40 -10.15
C VAL A 65 2.07 -17.23 -11.55
N ASN A 66 3.27 -17.76 -11.80
CA ASN A 66 3.99 -17.61 -13.06
C ASN A 66 3.63 -18.67 -14.14
N ASN A 67 2.43 -19.25 -14.10
CA ASN A 67 1.96 -20.18 -15.13
C ASN A 67 1.64 -19.49 -16.47
#